data_AF-A0A499VCW4-F1
#
_entry.id   AF-A0A499VCW4-F1
#
_cell.length_a   1.000
_cell.length_b   1.000
_cell.length_c   1.000
_cell.angle_alpha   90.00
_cell.angle_beta   90.00
_cell.angle_gamma   90.00
#
_symmetry.space_group_name_H-M   'P 1'
#
loop_
_entity.id
_entity.type
_entity.pdbx_description
1 polymer ?
#
loop_
_entity_poly.entity_id
_entity_poly.type
_entity_poly.pdbx_seq_one_letter_code
_entity_poly.pdbx_strand_id
1 'polypeptide(L)'
;MKSGTVFLAGHARDRCGTTGTAAIEVCFVDQMHSHRHAPLEPAVGRISRERVLPMAVALPASFPQHMRTSAYAQADGAAVLDDLADARTGLVQASSPLADQIFHTFGIAEAHPLVHTGEIRASAWHFELRDTITSWARTRGVPVV
;
A
#
# COMPACT_ATOMS: atom_id res chain seq x y z
N MET A 1 1.36 -0.22 13.96
CA MET A 1 0.56 0.26 12.82
C MET A 1 -0.38 -0.86 12.38
N LYS A 2 -1.71 -0.65 12.37
CA LYS A 2 -2.69 -1.60 11.80
C LYS A 2 -3.18 -1.01 10.48
N SER A 3 -3.04 -1.75 9.37
CA SER A 3 -3.57 -1.31 8.08
C SER A 3 -5.09 -1.51 8.03
N GLY A 4 -5.78 -0.74 7.18
CA GLY A 4 -7.22 -0.92 6.94
C GLY A 4 -7.53 -2.32 6.42
N THR A 5 -6.69 -2.86 5.54
CA THR A 5 -6.84 -4.22 4.99
C THR A 5 -6.76 -5.29 6.07
N VAL A 6 -5.79 -5.22 6.98
CA VAL A 6 -5.67 -6.17 8.11
C VAL A 6 -6.89 -6.09 9.03
N PHE A 7 -7.38 -4.87 9.29
CA PHE A 7 -8.58 -4.67 10.09
C PHE A 7 -9.83 -5.28 9.44
N LEU A 8 -10.05 -5.02 8.15
CA LEU A 8 -11.22 -5.52 7.43
C LEU A 8 -11.18 -7.05 7.30
N ALA A 9 -10.02 -7.62 6.97
CA ALA A 9 -9.84 -9.07 6.90
C ALA A 9 -10.07 -9.75 8.26
N GLY A 10 -9.47 -9.20 9.33
CA GLY A 10 -9.71 -9.69 10.68
C GLY A 10 -11.16 -9.56 11.13
N HIS A 11 -11.85 -8.47 10.76
CA HIS A 11 -13.27 -8.31 11.03
C HIS A 11 -14.11 -9.36 10.30
N ALA A 12 -13.89 -9.57 9.00
CA ALA A 12 -14.60 -10.58 8.22
C ALA A 12 -14.41 -11.99 8.78
N ARG A 13 -13.17 -12.35 9.15
CA ARG A 13 -12.86 -13.63 9.76
C ARG A 13 -13.46 -13.79 11.15
N ASP A 14 -13.15 -12.86 12.05
CA ASP A 14 -13.40 -13.04 13.49
C ASP A 14 -14.84 -12.68 13.87
N ARG A 15 -15.51 -11.79 13.12
CA ARG A 15 -16.88 -11.33 13.42
C ARG A 15 -17.94 -11.92 12.49
N CYS A 16 -17.59 -12.20 11.24
CA CYS A 16 -18.52 -12.75 10.26
C CYS A 16 -18.28 -14.24 9.99
N GLY A 17 -17.23 -14.85 10.57
CA GLY A 17 -16.89 -16.26 10.34
C GLY A 17 -16.54 -16.55 8.87
N THR A 18 -16.17 -15.53 8.11
CA THR A 18 -15.91 -15.64 6.67
C THR A 18 -14.45 -15.97 6.43
N THR A 19 -14.18 -17.00 5.65
CA THR A 19 -12.84 -17.44 5.26
C THR A 19 -12.76 -17.64 3.74
N GLY A 20 -11.56 -17.89 3.23
CA GLY A 20 -11.32 -18.12 1.80
C GLY A 20 -10.90 -16.87 1.03
N THR A 21 -11.09 -16.89 -0.29
CA THR A 21 -10.58 -15.85 -1.19
C THR A 21 -11.47 -14.62 -1.21
N ALA A 22 -10.87 -13.44 -1.06
CA ALA A 22 -11.52 -12.14 -1.24
C ALA A 22 -10.90 -11.39 -2.42
N ALA A 23 -11.73 -10.67 -3.16
CA ALA A 23 -11.28 -9.67 -4.12
C ALA A 23 -10.77 -8.41 -3.38
N ILE A 24 -9.69 -7.84 -3.86
CA ILE A 24 -9.08 -6.61 -3.34
C ILE A 24 -9.00 -5.62 -4.49
N GLU A 25 -9.54 -4.42 -4.26
CA GLU A 25 -9.36 -3.26 -5.11
C GLU A 25 -8.59 -2.21 -4.31
N VAL A 26 -7.53 -1.64 -4.92
CA VAL A 26 -6.72 -0.58 -4.32
C VAL A 26 -6.68 0.60 -5.27
N CYS A 27 -7.04 1.78 -4.76
CA CYS A 27 -6.90 3.04 -5.47
C CYS A 27 -5.84 3.92 -4.79
N PHE A 28 -4.85 4.37 -5.57
CA PHE A 28 -3.93 5.42 -5.18
C PHE A 28 -4.41 6.75 -5.76
N VAL A 29 -4.66 7.71 -4.87
CA VAL A 29 -5.16 9.05 -5.20
C VAL A 29 -4.28 10.11 -4.55
N ASP A 30 -4.01 11.20 -5.27
CA ASP A 30 -3.28 12.36 -4.74
C ASP A 30 -3.98 12.95 -3.50
N GLN A 31 -5.31 13.07 -3.56
CA GLN A 31 -6.15 13.55 -2.47
C GLN A 31 -7.28 12.57 -2.22
N MET A 32 -7.55 12.21 -0.95
CA MET A 32 -8.58 11.19 -0.64
C MET A 32 -9.96 11.53 -1.22
N HIS A 33 -10.32 12.82 -1.25
CA HIS A 33 -11.59 13.29 -1.80
C HIS A 33 -11.66 13.22 -3.34
N SER A 34 -10.56 12.95 -4.04
CA SER A 34 -10.58 12.79 -5.50
C SER A 34 -11.04 11.39 -5.93
N HIS A 35 -11.16 10.44 -5.00
CA HIS A 35 -11.74 9.12 -5.29
C HIS A 35 -13.26 9.24 -5.52
N ARG A 36 -13.78 8.57 -6.57
CA ARG A 36 -15.20 8.65 -6.98
C ARG A 36 -16.23 8.28 -5.90
N HIS A 37 -15.81 7.52 -4.89
CA HIS A 37 -16.65 7.09 -3.77
C HIS A 37 -16.22 7.70 -2.43
N ALA A 38 -15.24 8.61 -2.42
CA ALA A 38 -14.83 9.24 -1.18
C ALA A 38 -15.90 10.26 -0.71
N PRO A 39 -16.09 10.40 0.61
CA PRO A 39 -16.85 11.52 1.15
C PRO A 39 -16.20 12.84 0.74
N LEU A 40 -17.01 13.88 0.57
CA LEU A 40 -16.55 15.24 0.30
C LEU A 40 -15.49 15.65 1.36
N GLU A 41 -14.50 16.44 0.94
CA GLU A 41 -13.42 16.88 1.82
C GLU A 41 -14.01 17.50 3.10
N PRO A 42 -13.76 16.93 4.29
CA PRO A 42 -14.21 17.55 5.53
C PRO A 42 -13.48 18.88 5.67
N ALA A 43 -14.24 19.98 5.83
CA ALA A 43 -13.73 21.36 5.92
C ALA A 43 -12.95 21.65 7.23
N VAL A 44 -12.26 20.66 7.78
CA VAL A 44 -11.35 20.80 8.92
C VAL A 44 -9.99 21.13 8.31
N GLY A 45 -9.51 22.35 8.58
CA GLY A 45 -8.41 23.01 7.87
C GLY A 45 -7.24 22.09 7.48
N ARG A 46 -6.70 22.32 6.28
CA ARG A 46 -5.59 21.57 5.66
C ARG A 46 -4.57 21.15 6.72
N ILE A 47 -4.65 19.90 7.16
CA ILE A 47 -3.58 19.29 7.94
C ILE A 47 -2.41 19.24 6.98
N SER A 48 -1.42 20.12 7.16
CA SER A 48 -0.17 20.06 6.43
C SER A 48 0.37 18.64 6.60
N ARG A 49 0.37 17.86 5.52
CA ARG A 49 0.94 16.52 5.52
C ARG A 49 2.46 16.68 5.53
N GLU A 50 3.04 17.04 6.66
CA GLU A 50 4.37 16.54 7.01
C GLU A 50 4.22 15.05 7.35
N ARG A 51 3.89 14.26 6.32
CA ARG A 51 3.93 12.80 6.40
C ARG A 51 5.03 12.37 5.47
N VAL A 52 6.06 11.76 6.03
CA VAL A 52 6.95 10.87 5.29
C VAL A 52 6.04 9.84 4.63
N LEU A 53 5.76 10.04 3.34
CA LEU A 53 5.01 9.07 2.57
C LEU A 53 5.94 7.86 2.37
N PRO A 54 5.41 6.62 2.43
CA PRO A 54 6.21 5.45 2.11
C PRO A 54 6.80 5.52 0.70
N MET A 55 6.18 6.31 -0.19
CA MET A 55 6.69 6.67 -1.50
C MET A 55 6.41 8.16 -1.78
N ALA A 56 7.45 8.88 -2.22
CA ALA A 56 7.32 10.19 -2.83
C ALA A 56 8.04 10.15 -4.18
N VAL A 57 7.30 10.37 -5.27
CA VAL A 57 7.90 10.53 -6.60
C VAL A 57 8.24 12.00 -6.77
N ALA A 58 9.50 12.35 -6.49
CA ALA A 58 9.99 13.70 -6.72
C ALA A 58 10.19 13.91 -8.23
N LEU A 59 9.34 14.74 -8.82
CA LEU A 59 9.52 15.18 -10.21
C LEU A 59 10.52 16.34 -10.23
N PRO A 60 11.51 16.34 -11.16
CA PRO A 60 12.38 17.50 -11.33
C PRO A 60 11.55 18.75 -11.66
N ALA A 61 12.03 19.95 -11.28
CA ALA A 61 11.31 21.20 -11.50
C ALA A 61 10.99 21.48 -12.98
N SER A 62 11.75 20.89 -13.90
CA SER A 62 11.57 20.96 -15.35
C SER A 62 10.80 19.77 -15.94
N PHE A 63 10.20 18.91 -15.11
CA PHE A 63 9.48 17.75 -15.60
C PHE A 63 8.26 18.22 -16.43
N PRO A 64 8.21 17.87 -17.72
CA PRO A 64 7.17 18.42 -18.58
C PRO A 64 5.78 18.02 -18.07
N GLN A 65 4.84 18.97 -17.99
CA GLN A 65 3.49 18.68 -17.51
C GLN A 65 2.78 17.58 -18.33
N HIS A 66 3.11 17.47 -19.63
CA HIS A 66 2.60 16.42 -20.50
C HIS A 66 3.15 15.02 -20.19
N MET A 67 4.18 14.92 -19.36
CA MET A 67 4.73 13.65 -18.87
C MET A 67 4.18 13.26 -17.49
N ARG A 68 3.26 14.03 -16.87
CA ARG A 68 2.66 13.67 -15.57
C ARG A 68 1.98 12.31 -15.66
N THR A 69 2.52 11.33 -14.93
CA THR A 69 2.22 9.90 -15.06
C THR A 69 0.96 9.44 -14.32
N SER A 70 -0.14 10.19 -14.43
CA SER A 70 -1.45 9.95 -13.78
C SER A 70 -1.64 10.57 -12.40
N ALA A 71 -2.86 11.04 -12.11
CA ALA A 71 -3.30 11.51 -10.78
C ALA A 71 -4.00 10.39 -9.97
N TYR A 72 -4.12 9.21 -10.60
CA TYR A 72 -4.89 8.08 -10.14
C TYR A 72 -4.23 6.78 -10.58
N ALA A 73 -4.09 5.82 -9.69
CA ALA A 73 -3.72 4.45 -10.04
C ALA A 73 -4.70 3.48 -9.38
N GLN A 74 -5.07 2.43 -10.10
CA GLN A 74 -5.91 1.37 -9.61
C GLN A 74 -5.17 0.04 -9.76
N ALA A 75 -5.35 -0.84 -8.79
CA ALA A 75 -4.89 -2.21 -8.84
C ALA A 75 -5.97 -3.14 -8.32
N ASP A 76 -6.10 -4.27 -8.99
CA ASP A 76 -7.07 -5.31 -8.64
C ASP A 76 -6.35 -6.63 -8.40
N GLY A 77 -6.86 -7.40 -7.44
CA GLY A 77 -6.27 -8.68 -7.09
C GLY A 77 -7.19 -9.52 -6.22
N ALA A 78 -6.67 -10.65 -5.79
CA ALA A 78 -7.35 -11.54 -4.85
C ALA A 78 -6.35 -12.07 -3.83
N ALA A 79 -6.82 -12.30 -2.61
CA ALA A 79 -6.02 -12.91 -1.57
C ALA A 79 -6.88 -13.77 -0.64
N VAL A 80 -6.24 -14.65 0.12
CA VAL A 80 -6.90 -15.40 1.18
C VAL A 80 -7.11 -14.47 2.38
N LEU A 81 -8.34 -14.40 2.89
CA LEU A 81 -8.71 -13.54 4.02
C LEU A 81 -7.85 -13.81 5.26
N ASP A 82 -7.55 -15.07 5.54
CA ASP A 82 -6.74 -15.46 6.70
C ASP A 82 -5.30 -14.92 6.60
N ASP A 83 -4.72 -14.97 5.41
CA ASP A 83 -3.38 -14.43 5.12
C ASP A 83 -3.30 -12.91 5.31
N LEU A 84 -4.38 -12.20 4.94
CA LEU A 84 -4.51 -10.76 5.18
C LEU A 84 -4.71 -10.45 6.68
N ALA A 85 -5.53 -11.25 7.37
CA ALA A 85 -5.89 -11.03 8.77
C ALA A 85 -4.69 -11.23 9.72
N ASP A 86 -3.84 -12.22 9.43
CA ASP A 86 -2.67 -12.52 10.25
C ASP A 86 -1.54 -11.49 10.07
N ALA A 87 -1.58 -10.72 8.98
CA ALA A 87 -0.63 -9.65 8.66
C ALA A 87 0.83 -10.13 8.61
N ARG A 88 1.06 -11.33 8.10
CA ARG A 88 2.38 -11.98 7.95
C ARG A 88 2.81 -11.97 6.49
N THR A 89 3.61 -12.96 6.07
CA THR A 89 4.09 -13.14 4.70
C THR A 89 2.98 -13.08 3.66
N GLY A 90 1.83 -13.71 3.92
CA GLY A 90 0.70 -13.70 2.98
C GLY A 90 0.14 -12.31 2.67
N LEU A 91 0.19 -11.37 3.63
CA LEU A 91 -0.15 -9.96 3.38
C LEU A 91 0.84 -9.31 2.40
N VAL A 92 2.13 -9.59 2.53
CA VAL A 92 3.16 -9.04 1.64
C VAL A 92 3.04 -9.64 0.24
N GLN A 93 2.82 -10.95 0.15
CA GLN A 93 2.57 -11.66 -1.12
C GLN A 93 1.35 -11.10 -1.84
N ALA A 94 0.25 -10.86 -1.12
CA ALA A 94 -0.95 -10.24 -1.68
C ALA A 94 -0.74 -8.78 -2.10
N SER A 95 0.09 -8.04 -1.36
CA SER A 95 0.33 -6.61 -1.61
C SER A 95 1.32 -6.35 -2.74
N SER A 96 2.30 -7.24 -2.96
CA SER A 96 3.33 -7.09 -4.00
C SER A 96 2.75 -6.89 -5.41
N PRO A 97 1.89 -7.77 -5.96
CA PRO A 97 1.35 -7.59 -7.31
C PRO A 97 0.41 -6.39 -7.42
N LEU A 98 -0.25 -6.00 -6.32
CA LEU A 98 -1.07 -4.77 -6.27
C LEU A 98 -0.17 -3.53 -6.33
N ALA A 99 0.94 -3.54 -5.62
CA ALA A 99 1.91 -2.45 -5.63
C ALA A 99 2.57 -2.31 -7.01
N ASP A 100 2.92 -3.42 -7.67
CA ASP A 100 3.46 -3.40 -9.03
C ASP A 100 2.50 -2.75 -10.02
N GLN A 101 1.21 -3.11 -9.99
CA GLN A 101 0.19 -2.47 -10.83
C GLN A 101 0.09 -0.95 -10.61
N ILE A 102 0.14 -0.51 -9.34
CA ILE A 102 0.18 0.92 -9.01
C ILE A 102 1.43 1.58 -9.59
N PHE A 103 2.60 0.97 -9.40
CA PHE A 103 3.89 1.50 -9.86
C PHE A 103 3.97 1.58 -11.39
N HIS A 104 3.44 0.58 -12.09
CA HIS A 104 3.36 0.57 -13.55
C HIS A 104 2.55 1.76 -14.09
N THR A 105 1.49 2.17 -13.38
CA THR A 105 0.70 3.34 -13.76
C THR A 105 1.57 4.61 -13.81
N PHE A 106 2.57 4.68 -12.93
CA PHE A 106 3.53 5.79 -12.87
C PHE A 106 4.77 5.59 -13.74
N GLY A 107 4.83 4.51 -14.55
CA GLY A 107 5.98 4.16 -15.38
C GLY A 107 7.15 3.52 -14.63
N ILE A 108 6.94 3.07 -13.38
CA ILE A 108 7.95 2.36 -12.59
C ILE A 108 7.72 0.86 -12.74
N ALA A 109 8.76 0.11 -13.12
CA ALA A 109 8.64 -1.29 -13.50
C ALA A 109 8.40 -2.28 -12.34
N GLU A 110 8.75 -1.93 -11.10
CA GLU A 110 8.58 -2.81 -9.94
C GLU A 110 8.41 -1.97 -8.67
N ALA A 111 7.51 -2.41 -7.78
CA ALA A 111 7.45 -1.97 -6.40
C ALA A 111 8.60 -2.58 -5.58
N HIS A 112 9.82 -2.10 -5.84
CA HIS A 112 11.07 -2.61 -5.28
C HIS A 112 11.11 -2.82 -3.74
N PRO A 113 10.33 -2.12 -2.88
CA PRO A 113 10.30 -2.43 -1.45
C PRO A 113 9.68 -3.77 -1.05
N LEU A 114 8.86 -4.38 -1.91
CA LEU A 114 8.15 -5.62 -1.66
C LEU A 114 8.64 -6.73 -2.60
N VAL A 115 8.81 -7.94 -2.09
CA VAL A 115 9.17 -9.10 -2.89
C VAL A 115 7.95 -10.00 -3.07
N HIS A 116 7.72 -10.50 -4.28
CA HIS A 116 6.55 -11.34 -4.59
C HIS A 116 6.44 -12.59 -3.72
N THR A 117 7.57 -13.13 -3.25
CA THR A 117 7.64 -14.28 -2.34
C THR A 117 7.27 -13.95 -0.89
N GLY A 118 7.00 -12.68 -0.57
CA GLY A 118 6.47 -12.23 0.71
C GLY A 118 7.49 -11.62 1.67
N GLU A 119 8.67 -11.27 1.17
CA GLU A 119 9.72 -10.59 1.91
C GLU A 119 9.67 -9.08 1.71
N ILE A 120 10.33 -8.38 2.64
CA ILE A 120 10.54 -6.94 2.56
C ILE A 120 12.00 -6.66 2.26
N ARG A 121 12.27 -5.85 1.23
CA ARG A 121 13.60 -5.38 0.89
C ARG A 121 13.92 -4.11 1.67
N ALA A 122 14.55 -4.23 2.84
CA ALA A 122 14.74 -3.10 3.76
C ALA A 122 15.55 -1.94 3.15
N SER A 123 16.53 -2.27 2.32
CA SER A 123 17.39 -1.29 1.63
C SER A 123 16.61 -0.38 0.68
N ALA A 124 15.49 -0.86 0.12
CA ALA A 124 14.64 -0.12 -0.81
C ALA A 124 13.70 0.88 -0.13
N TRP A 125 13.59 0.85 1.21
CA TRP A 125 12.81 1.83 1.96
C TRP A 125 13.63 3.10 2.24
N HIS A 126 12.94 4.23 2.33
CA HIS A 126 13.53 5.49 2.80
C HIS A 126 14.12 5.30 4.21
N PHE A 127 15.29 5.90 4.48
CA PHE A 127 16.05 5.63 5.70
C PHE A 127 15.25 5.87 6.99
N GLU A 128 14.38 6.89 7.00
CA GLU A 128 13.50 7.21 8.14
C GLU A 128 12.44 6.12 8.43
N LEU A 129 12.09 5.32 7.42
CA LEU A 129 11.10 4.26 7.52
C LEU A 129 11.73 2.87 7.72
N ARG A 130 13.03 2.71 7.45
CA ARG A 130 13.74 1.41 7.49
C ARG A 130 13.60 0.70 8.84
N ASP A 131 13.83 1.41 9.94
CA ASP A 131 13.75 0.81 11.28
C ASP A 131 12.31 0.44 11.62
N THR A 132 11.36 1.31 11.26
CA THR A 132 9.93 1.07 11.50
C THR A 132 9.44 -0.15 10.73
N ILE A 133 9.76 -0.26 9.43
CA ILE A 133 9.30 -1.38 8.61
C ILE A 133 10.00 -2.68 9.01
N THR A 134 11.29 -2.63 9.34
CA THR A 134 12.06 -3.82 9.78
C THR A 134 11.55 -4.31 11.13
N SER A 135 11.26 -3.42 12.07
CA SER A 135 10.67 -3.75 13.37
C SER A 135 9.27 -4.36 13.22
N TRP A 136 8.44 -3.78 12.35
CA TRP A 136 7.14 -4.34 12.01
C TRP A 136 7.26 -5.74 11.42
N ALA A 137 8.16 -5.94 10.44
CA ALA A 137 8.36 -7.21 9.75
C ALA A 137 8.78 -8.31 10.74
N ARG A 138 9.75 -8.02 11.60
CA ARG A 138 10.20 -8.93 12.68
C ARG A 138 9.06 -9.29 13.62
N THR A 139 8.29 -8.30 14.07
CA THR A 139 7.14 -8.52 14.97
C THR A 139 6.08 -9.42 14.34
N ARG A 140 5.94 -9.39 13.01
CA ARG A 140 4.96 -10.18 12.25
C ARG A 140 5.53 -11.48 11.66
N GLY A 141 6.81 -11.77 11.86
CA GLY A 141 7.47 -12.92 11.26
C GLY A 141 7.52 -12.85 9.73
N VAL A 142 7.57 -11.65 9.16
CA VAL A 142 7.81 -11.40 7.74
C VAL A 142 9.32 -11.38 7.50
N PRO A 143 9.87 -12.15 6.53
CA PRO A 143 11.30 -12.12 6.24
C PRO A 143 11.73 -10.76 5.69
N VAL A 144 12.95 -10.34 6.06
CA VAL A 144 13.57 -9.09 5.59
C VAL A 144 14.86 -9.42 4.87
N VAL A 145 15.03 -8.85 3.68
CA VAL A 145 16.20 -8.97 2.79
C VAL A 145 16.85 -7.63 2.49
#